data_AF-A0AAU5CZM6-F1
#
_entry.id   AF-A0AAU5CZM6-F1
#
_cell.length_a   1.000
_cell.length_b   1.000
_cell.length_c   1.000
_cell.angle_alpha   90.00
_cell.angle_beta   90.00
_cell.angle_gamma   90.00
#
_symmetry.space_group_name_H-M   'P 1'
#
loop_
_entity.id
_entity.type
_entity.pdbx_description
1 polymer ?
#
loop_
_entity_poly.entity_id
_entity_poly.type
_entity_poly.pdbx_seq_one_letter_code
_entity_poly.pdbx_strand_id
1 'polypeptide(L)'
;MPAVRLYIVTRALAFAAGAGLVLASLLILSTHATGDDPQRPVSDTLLAAGAAAGIVITMLFLIFLVSGLLHLRALRAAGIPVDRSTVAPGHGAKVRLDVDPQTAFRAARSALKALPGTQVRREDRAGGRLRAVRRAPANRGFAQIVTVEVTGPDSGAVVRVTSHAAFHLAVFDMGRARLTVRDFADELRTRAVADA
;
A
#
# COMPACT_ATOMS: atom_id res chain seq x y z
N MET A 1 -10.25 -20.01 -3.66
CA MET A 1 -9.16 -19.96 -2.65
C MET A 1 -7.75 -20.24 -3.17
N PRO A 2 -7.47 -21.22 -4.05
CA PRO A 2 -6.08 -21.52 -4.47
C PRO A 2 -5.38 -20.32 -5.16
N ALA A 3 -6.12 -19.56 -5.98
CA ALA A 3 -5.60 -18.35 -6.63
C ALA A 3 -5.10 -17.27 -5.64
N VAL A 4 -5.75 -17.13 -4.47
CA VAL A 4 -5.34 -16.14 -3.46
C VAL A 4 -4.08 -16.59 -2.71
N ARG A 5 -3.98 -17.88 -2.39
CA ARG A 5 -2.77 -18.44 -1.76
C ARG A 5 -1.57 -18.33 -2.70
N LEU A 6 -1.77 -18.68 -3.98
CA LEU A 6 -0.74 -18.52 -5.01
C LEU A 6 -0.30 -17.05 -5.11
N TYR A 7 -1.24 -16.11 -5.15
CA TYR A 7 -0.92 -14.68 -5.17
C TYR A 7 -0.03 -14.23 -3.99
N ILE A 8 -0.31 -14.71 -2.77
CA ILE A 8 0.51 -14.43 -1.59
C ILE A 8 1.90 -15.01 -1.72
N VAL A 9 2.00 -16.30 -2.10
CA VAL A 9 3.28 -16.99 -2.28
C VAL A 9 4.13 -16.29 -3.34
N THR A 10 3.54 -15.96 -4.50
CA THR A 10 4.23 -15.26 -5.58
C THR A 10 4.72 -13.88 -5.15
N ARG A 11 3.93 -13.10 -4.39
CA ARG A 11 4.39 -11.80 -3.87
C ARG A 11 5.49 -11.94 -2.83
N ALA A 12 5.34 -12.87 -1.89
CA ALA A 12 6.37 -13.14 -0.87
C ALA A 12 7.69 -13.52 -1.54
N LEU A 13 7.65 -14.41 -2.53
CA LEU A 13 8.83 -14.85 -3.27
C LEU A 13 9.45 -13.71 -4.10
N ALA A 14 8.63 -12.93 -4.82
CA ALA A 14 9.13 -11.83 -5.63
C ALA A 14 9.87 -10.77 -4.80
N PHE A 15 9.33 -10.38 -3.64
CA PHE A 15 9.99 -9.43 -2.74
C PHE A 15 11.26 -10.02 -2.13
N ALA A 16 11.23 -11.28 -1.70
CA ALA A 16 12.39 -11.96 -1.14
C ALA A 16 13.53 -12.08 -2.16
N ALA A 17 13.22 -12.52 -3.39
CA ALA A 17 14.18 -12.63 -4.48
C ALA A 17 14.79 -11.27 -4.85
N GLY A 18 13.96 -10.22 -4.96
CA GLY A 18 14.44 -8.86 -5.23
C GLY A 18 15.43 -8.36 -4.17
N ALA A 19 15.11 -8.53 -2.89
CA ALA A 19 16.01 -8.15 -1.79
C ALA A 19 17.30 -8.99 -1.77
N GLY A 20 17.20 -10.30 -2.04
CA GLY A 20 18.37 -11.19 -2.15
C GLY A 20 19.32 -10.78 -3.28
N LEU A 21 18.79 -10.41 -4.44
CA LEU A 21 19.59 -9.93 -5.59
C LEU A 21 20.31 -8.62 -5.28
N VAL A 22 19.65 -7.69 -4.60
CA VAL A 22 20.27 -6.43 -4.15
C VAL A 22 21.41 -6.72 -3.17
N LEU A 23 21.18 -7.58 -2.18
CA LEU A 23 22.22 -7.94 -1.22
C LEU A 23 23.41 -8.65 -1.87
N ALA A 24 23.16 -9.62 -2.75
CA ALA A 24 24.22 -10.32 -3.48
C ALA A 24 25.09 -9.33 -4.27
N SER A 25 24.44 -8.42 -5.00
CA SER A 25 25.11 -7.35 -5.77
C SER A 25 25.95 -6.45 -4.88
N LEU A 26 25.41 -6.03 -3.72
CA LEU A 26 26.13 -5.18 -2.77
C LEU A 26 27.34 -5.88 -2.17
N LEU A 27 27.22 -7.17 -1.83
CA LEU A 27 28.33 -7.96 -1.31
C LEU A 27 29.46 -8.09 -2.33
N ILE A 28 29.13 -8.48 -3.57
CA ILE A 28 30.10 -8.60 -4.67
C ILE A 28 30.79 -7.25 -4.92
N LEU A 29 30.01 -6.16 -5.00
CA LEU A 29 30.55 -4.82 -5.22
C LEU A 29 31.47 -4.39 -4.06
N SER A 30 31.07 -4.66 -2.81
CA SER A 30 31.85 -4.31 -1.63
C SER A 30 33.19 -5.02 -1.60
N THR A 31 33.22 -6.33 -1.90
CA THR A 31 34.47 -7.11 -1.96
C THR A 31 35.40 -6.64 -3.05
N HIS A 32 34.87 -6.19 -4.20
CA HIS A 32 35.69 -5.61 -5.25
C HIS A 32 36.20 -4.21 -4.91
N ALA A 33 35.42 -3.42 -4.15
CA ALA A 33 35.77 -2.05 -3.79
C ALA A 33 36.75 -1.97 -2.62
N THR A 34 36.71 -2.90 -1.66
CA THR A 34 37.60 -2.89 -0.49
C THR A 34 39.00 -3.45 -0.78
N GLY A 35 39.18 -4.16 -1.90
CA GLY A 35 40.46 -4.78 -2.23
C GLY A 35 40.88 -5.87 -1.24
N ASP A 36 39.91 -6.43 -0.50
CA ASP A 36 40.14 -7.50 0.47
C ASP A 36 40.67 -8.74 -0.25
N ASP A 37 41.98 -8.90 -0.18
CA ASP A 37 42.78 -9.99 -0.73
C ASP A 37 42.68 -10.17 -2.27
N PRO A 38 43.62 -9.58 -3.04
CA PRO A 38 43.67 -9.75 -4.50
C PRO A 38 43.91 -11.19 -4.95
N GLN A 39 44.26 -12.11 -4.03
CA GLN A 39 44.40 -13.53 -4.34
C GLN A 39 43.12 -14.34 -4.08
N ARG A 40 42.06 -13.75 -3.51
CA ARG A 40 40.82 -14.48 -3.26
C ARG A 40 40.18 -14.92 -4.57
N PRO A 41 39.93 -16.22 -4.76
CA PRO A 41 39.26 -16.71 -5.96
C PRO A 41 37.87 -16.08 -6.10
N VAL A 42 37.54 -15.61 -7.31
CA VAL A 42 36.20 -15.06 -7.62
C VAL A 42 35.08 -16.06 -7.27
N SER A 43 35.36 -17.36 -7.39
CA SER A 43 34.44 -18.44 -7.00
C SER A 43 34.01 -18.36 -5.53
N ASP A 44 34.93 -18.03 -4.63
CA ASP A 44 34.66 -18.03 -3.19
C ASP A 44 33.79 -16.83 -2.80
N THR A 45 34.04 -15.68 -3.43
CA THR A 45 33.20 -14.48 -3.30
C THR A 45 31.79 -14.74 -3.82
N LEU A 46 31.65 -15.41 -4.97
CA LEU A 46 30.35 -15.76 -5.53
C LEU A 46 29.60 -16.77 -4.66
N LEU A 47 30.29 -17.79 -4.12
CA LEU A 47 29.70 -18.76 -3.21
C LEU A 47 29.22 -18.11 -1.91
N ALA A 48 30.05 -17.25 -1.31
CA ALA A 48 29.70 -16.51 -0.10
C ALA A 48 28.51 -15.56 -0.32
N ALA A 49 28.52 -14.79 -1.41
CA ALA A 49 27.42 -13.90 -1.79
C ALA A 49 26.13 -14.69 -2.07
N GLY A 50 26.24 -15.83 -2.77
CA GLY A 50 25.12 -16.72 -3.04
C GLY A 50 24.51 -17.33 -1.78
N ALA A 51 25.34 -17.80 -0.84
CA ALA A 51 24.88 -18.33 0.44
C ALA A 51 24.19 -17.26 1.29
N ALA A 52 24.79 -16.07 1.40
CA ALA A 52 24.20 -14.94 2.12
C ALA A 52 22.86 -14.51 1.51
N ALA A 53 22.78 -14.41 0.19
CA ALA A 53 21.55 -14.10 -0.52
C ALA A 53 20.48 -15.18 -0.31
N GLY A 54 20.85 -16.47 -0.37
CA GLY A 54 19.94 -17.59 -0.14
C GLY A 54 19.31 -17.57 1.25
N ILE A 55 20.11 -17.27 2.29
CA ILE A 55 19.62 -17.12 3.67
C ILE A 55 18.62 -15.97 3.75
N VAL A 56 18.96 -14.80 3.20
CA VAL A 56 18.09 -13.62 3.24
C VAL A 56 16.80 -13.82 2.45
N ILE A 57 16.87 -14.44 1.27
CA ILE A 57 15.69 -14.81 0.47
C ILE A 57 14.78 -15.72 1.31
N THR A 58 15.34 -16.76 1.93
CA THR A 58 14.57 -17.72 2.72
C THR A 58 13.88 -17.03 3.90
N MET A 59 14.63 -16.21 4.66
CA MET A 59 14.11 -15.49 5.82
C MET A 59 12.99 -14.51 5.42
N LEU A 60 13.21 -13.68 4.40
CA LEU A 60 12.22 -12.71 3.93
C LEU A 60 10.99 -13.39 3.34
N PHE A 61 11.18 -14.48 2.59
CA PHE A 61 10.06 -15.27 2.06
C PHE A 61 9.15 -15.76 3.19
N LEU A 62 9.72 -16.33 4.25
CA LEU A 62 8.95 -16.81 5.40
C LEU A 62 8.24 -15.65 6.12
N ILE A 63 8.92 -14.52 6.35
CA ILE A 63 8.32 -13.33 6.98
C ILE A 63 7.12 -12.83 6.16
N PHE A 64 7.26 -12.71 4.84
CA PHE A 64 6.19 -12.24 3.97
C PHE A 64 5.07 -13.27 3.79
N LEU A 65 5.39 -14.57 3.78
CA LEU A 65 4.39 -15.62 3.72
C LEU A 65 3.52 -15.59 4.98
N VAL A 66 4.13 -15.55 6.17
CA VAL A 66 3.41 -15.43 7.45
C VAL A 66 2.59 -14.14 7.49
N SER A 67 3.17 -13.01 7.07
CA SER A 67 2.46 -11.73 6.99
C SER A 67 1.26 -11.78 6.05
N GLY A 68 1.37 -12.46 4.91
CA GLY A 68 0.26 -12.66 3.98
C GLY A 68 -0.85 -13.54 4.55
N LEU A 69 -0.51 -14.58 5.31
CA LEU A 69 -1.49 -15.42 6.01
C LEU A 69 -2.20 -14.64 7.13
N LEU A 70 -1.47 -13.83 7.90
CA LEU A 70 -2.04 -12.92 8.90
C LEU A 70 -2.96 -11.89 8.25
N HIS A 71 -2.59 -11.39 7.07
CA HIS A 71 -3.43 -10.49 6.28
C HIS A 71 -4.74 -11.14 5.86
N LEU A 72 -4.72 -12.39 5.39
CA LEU A 72 -5.97 -13.12 5.09
C LEU A 72 -6.85 -13.28 6.32
N ARG A 73 -6.25 -13.55 7.49
CA ARG A 73 -7.00 -13.63 8.76
C ARG A 73 -7.62 -12.29 9.11
N ALA A 74 -6.88 -11.19 8.96
CA ALA A 74 -7.38 -9.84 9.22
C ALA A 74 -8.54 -9.46 8.29
N LEU A 75 -8.45 -9.78 7.00
CA LEU A 75 -9.54 -9.54 6.05
C LEU A 75 -10.81 -10.30 6.44
N ARG A 76 -10.69 -11.58 6.79
CA ARG A 76 -11.85 -12.39 7.24
C ARG A 76 -12.45 -11.86 8.53
N ALA A 77 -11.61 -11.50 9.50
CA ALA A 77 -12.08 -10.93 10.77
C ALA A 77 -12.81 -9.59 10.58
N ALA A 78 -12.47 -8.85 9.51
CA ALA A 78 -13.15 -7.63 9.12
C ALA A 78 -14.38 -7.84 8.23
N GLY A 79 -14.78 -9.10 7.95
CA GLY A 79 -15.89 -9.43 7.06
C GLY A 79 -15.65 -9.07 5.59
N ILE A 80 -14.39 -8.87 5.19
CA ILE A 80 -14.02 -8.52 3.81
C ILE A 80 -13.89 -9.82 3.00
N PRO A 81 -14.58 -9.96 1.85
CA PRO A 81 -14.40 -11.09 0.94
C PRO A 81 -12.93 -11.26 0.56
N VAL A 82 -12.45 -12.51 0.62
CA VAL A 82 -11.04 -12.82 0.31
C VAL A 82 -10.93 -13.24 -1.16
N ASP A 83 -10.51 -12.30 -2.00
CA ASP A 83 -10.20 -12.51 -3.41
C ASP A 83 -8.91 -11.74 -3.79
N ARG A 84 -8.46 -11.88 -5.04
CA ARG A 84 -7.20 -11.24 -5.46
C ARG A 84 -7.27 -9.71 -5.43
N SER A 85 -8.45 -9.13 -5.64
CA SER A 85 -8.64 -7.67 -5.64
C SER A 85 -8.61 -7.09 -4.23
N THR A 86 -9.04 -7.86 -3.22
CA THR A 86 -9.09 -7.40 -1.83
C THR A 86 -7.78 -7.58 -1.06
N VAL A 87 -6.89 -8.43 -1.56
CA VAL A 87 -5.56 -8.72 -0.97
C VAL A 87 -4.48 -7.73 -1.46
N ALA A 88 -4.83 -6.84 -2.39
CA ALA A 88 -3.92 -5.79 -2.86
C ALA A 88 -3.62 -4.76 -1.75
N PRO A 89 -2.40 -4.23 -1.64
CA PRO A 89 -2.00 -3.29 -0.58
C PRO A 89 -2.53 -1.86 -0.82
N GLY A 90 -3.14 -1.64 -1.98
CA GLY A 90 -3.71 -0.37 -2.41
C GLY A 90 -5.09 -0.62 -3.00
N HIS A 91 -5.99 0.31 -2.73
CA HIS A 91 -7.39 0.23 -3.13
C HIS A 91 -7.86 1.58 -3.65
N GLY A 92 -8.88 1.57 -4.51
CA GLY A 92 -9.54 2.79 -4.94
C GLY A 92 -11.00 2.56 -5.28
N ALA A 93 -11.77 3.65 -5.21
CA ALA A 93 -13.17 3.67 -5.59
C ALA A 93 -13.49 4.97 -6.32
N LYS A 94 -14.56 4.94 -7.11
CA LYS A 94 -15.19 6.13 -7.70
C LYS A 94 -16.57 6.27 -7.09
N VAL A 95 -16.90 7.46 -6.62
CA VAL A 95 -18.22 7.85 -6.13
C VAL A 95 -18.76 8.91 -7.06
N ARG A 96 -19.95 8.70 -7.61
CA ARG A 96 -20.67 9.72 -8.38
C ARG A 96 -21.57 10.48 -7.44
N LEU A 97 -21.60 11.80 -7.57
CA LEU A 97 -22.43 12.71 -6.80
C LEU A 97 -23.17 13.65 -7.75
N ASP A 98 -24.44 13.87 -7.48
CA ASP A 98 -25.31 14.77 -8.26
C ASP A 98 -25.19 16.22 -7.73
N VAL A 99 -23.95 16.68 -7.60
CA VAL A 99 -23.58 18.04 -7.18
C VAL A 99 -22.43 18.54 -8.04
N ASP A 100 -22.23 19.86 -8.05
CA ASP A 100 -21.13 20.46 -8.78
C ASP A 100 -19.75 20.05 -8.21
N PRO A 101 -18.66 20.11 -9.01
CA PRO A 101 -17.32 19.71 -8.58
C PRO A 101 -16.79 20.48 -7.36
N GLN A 102 -17.16 21.74 -7.15
CA GLN A 102 -16.68 22.53 -6.01
C GLN A 102 -17.35 22.08 -4.71
N THR A 103 -18.65 21.80 -4.76
CA THR A 103 -19.41 21.23 -3.64
C THR A 103 -18.91 19.83 -3.31
N ALA A 104 -18.70 18.97 -4.32
CA ALA A 104 -18.08 17.66 -4.14
C ALA A 104 -16.67 17.75 -3.53
N PHE A 105 -15.86 18.73 -3.93
CA PHE A 105 -14.53 18.97 -3.36
C PHE A 105 -14.59 19.37 -1.88
N ARG A 106 -15.52 20.26 -1.51
CA ARG A 106 -15.76 20.64 -0.11
C ARG A 106 -16.21 19.44 0.73
N ALA A 107 -17.19 18.67 0.24
CA ALA A 107 -17.66 17.46 0.89
C ALA A 107 -16.53 16.42 1.05
N ALA A 108 -15.71 16.20 0.02
CA ALA A 108 -14.56 15.30 0.07
C ALA A 108 -13.49 15.75 1.08
N ARG A 109 -13.20 17.05 1.15
CA ARG A 109 -12.28 17.61 2.15
C ARG A 109 -12.80 17.38 3.56
N SER A 110 -14.08 17.66 3.77
CA SER A 110 -14.75 17.48 5.06
C SER A 110 -14.78 16.00 5.45
N ALA A 111 -15.03 15.10 4.49
CA ALA A 111 -15.01 13.66 4.72
C ALA A 111 -13.62 13.16 5.15
N LEU A 112 -12.55 13.62 4.48
CA LEU A 112 -11.18 13.27 4.90
C LEU A 112 -10.87 13.73 6.33
N LYS A 113 -11.33 14.92 6.73
CA LYS A 113 -11.10 15.46 8.08
C LYS A 113 -11.88 14.71 9.16
N ALA A 114 -13.03 14.15 8.81
CA ALA A 114 -13.86 13.37 9.74
C ALA A 114 -13.28 11.99 10.03
N LEU A 115 -12.48 11.44 9.12
CA LEU A 115 -11.85 10.14 9.32
C LEU A 115 -10.86 10.17 10.51
N PRO A 116 -11.03 9.30 11.51
CA PRO A 116 -10.16 9.28 12.69
C PRO A 116 -8.68 9.12 12.33
N GLY A 117 -7.84 9.97 12.94
CA GLY A 117 -6.39 9.95 12.76
C GLY A 117 -5.91 10.44 11.39
N THR A 118 -6.76 11.12 10.62
CA THR A 118 -6.43 11.63 9.29
C THR A 118 -5.99 13.08 9.34
N GLN A 119 -4.88 13.38 8.65
CA GLN A 119 -4.38 14.74 8.48
C GLN A 119 -4.23 15.04 6.99
N VAL A 120 -4.95 16.07 6.53
CA VAL A 120 -4.78 16.60 5.17
C VAL A 120 -3.42 17.27 5.07
N ARG A 121 -2.63 16.90 4.07
CA ARG A 121 -1.24 17.37 3.88
C ARG A 121 -1.10 18.30 2.67
N ARG A 122 -1.92 18.12 1.65
CA ARG A 122 -1.89 18.93 0.43
C ARG A 122 -3.28 19.08 -0.13
N GLU A 123 -3.61 20.28 -0.56
CA GLU A 123 -4.85 20.63 -1.25
C GLU A 123 -4.48 21.39 -2.53
N ASP A 124 -4.95 20.91 -3.67
CA ASP A 124 -4.87 21.59 -4.96
C ASP A 124 -6.30 21.81 -5.45
N ARG A 125 -6.82 23.00 -5.17
CA ARG A 125 -8.21 23.35 -5.48
C ARG A 125 -8.45 23.50 -6.97
N ALA A 126 -7.47 24.05 -7.70
CA ALA A 126 -7.57 24.23 -9.15
C ALA A 126 -7.59 22.89 -9.87
N GLY A 127 -6.76 21.94 -9.42
CA GLY A 127 -6.71 20.58 -9.95
C GLY A 127 -7.71 19.58 -9.32
N GLY A 128 -8.56 20.02 -8.39
CA GLY A 128 -9.54 19.15 -7.72
C GLY A 128 -8.92 18.01 -6.90
N ARG A 129 -7.71 18.17 -6.37
CA ARG A 129 -6.94 17.10 -5.69
C ARG A 129 -6.71 17.36 -4.21
N LEU A 130 -6.82 16.29 -3.42
CA LEU A 130 -6.51 16.27 -1.99
C LEU A 130 -5.57 15.11 -1.69
N ARG A 131 -4.60 15.34 -0.81
CA ARG A 131 -3.75 14.28 -0.25
C ARG A 131 -3.75 14.36 1.27
N ALA A 132 -4.04 13.24 1.90
CA ALA A 132 -4.04 13.09 3.35
C ALA A 132 -3.21 11.88 3.79
N VAL A 133 -2.82 11.90 5.05
CA VAL A 133 -2.18 10.76 5.73
C VAL A 133 -3.06 10.36 6.91
N ARG A 134 -3.50 9.11 6.93
CA ARG A 134 -4.22 8.50 8.05
C ARG A 134 -3.25 7.69 8.88
N ARG A 135 -3.10 8.03 10.17
CA ARG A 135 -2.23 7.30 11.10
C ARG A 135 -2.69 5.84 11.22
N ALA A 136 -1.73 4.95 11.40
CA ALA A 136 -2.05 3.59 11.82
C ALA A 136 -2.60 3.63 13.25
N PRO A 137 -3.59 2.79 13.59
CA PRO A 137 -3.95 2.55 14.98
C PRO A 137 -2.74 1.97 15.73
N ALA A 138 -2.59 2.33 17.00
CA ALA A 138 -1.35 2.19 17.80
C ALA A 138 -0.66 0.81 17.75
N ASN A 139 -1.40 -0.26 17.47
CA ASN A 139 -0.89 -1.63 17.53
C ASN A 139 -0.94 -2.40 16.20
N ARG A 140 -1.40 -1.81 15.08
CA ARG A 140 -1.59 -2.56 13.82
C ARG A 140 -1.40 -1.74 12.54
N GLY A 141 -0.46 -2.18 11.71
CA GLY A 141 -0.35 -1.83 10.30
C GLY A 141 0.42 -0.53 10.01
N PHE A 142 0.38 -0.11 8.75
CA PHE A 142 1.07 1.08 8.27
C PHE A 142 0.12 2.28 8.22
N ALA A 143 0.67 3.48 8.42
CA ALA A 143 -0.05 4.70 8.06
C ALA A 143 -0.48 4.63 6.59
N GLN A 144 -1.61 5.22 6.25
CA GLN A 144 -2.17 5.18 4.89
C GLN A 144 -2.02 6.55 4.24
N ILE A 145 -1.57 6.58 3.00
CA ILE A 145 -1.72 7.74 2.13
C ILE A 145 -3.10 7.62 1.49
N VAL A 146 -3.87 8.70 1.57
CA VAL A 146 -5.18 8.82 0.92
C VAL A 146 -5.09 9.95 -0.11
N THR A 147 -5.43 9.65 -1.35
CA THR A 147 -5.48 10.64 -2.44
C THR A 147 -6.91 10.69 -2.95
N VAL A 148 -7.45 11.90 -3.06
CA VAL A 148 -8.77 12.15 -3.63
C VAL A 148 -8.61 13.07 -4.83
N GLU A 149 -9.33 12.76 -5.90
CA GLU A 149 -9.42 13.55 -7.12
C GLU A 149 -10.90 13.73 -7.47
N VAL A 150 -11.31 14.97 -7.68
CA VAL A 150 -12.67 15.36 -8.03
C VAL A 150 -12.67 15.88 -9.45
N THR A 151 -13.49 15.27 -10.31
CA THR A 151 -13.60 15.61 -11.74
C THR A 151 -15.05 15.53 -12.17
N GLY A 152 -15.49 16.34 -13.10
CA GLY A 152 -16.83 16.23 -13.68
C GLY A 152 -17.33 17.57 -14.24
N PRO A 153 -18.43 17.55 -15.01
CA PRO A 153 -19.13 18.75 -15.44
C PRO A 153 -19.85 19.45 -14.27
N ASP A 154 -20.32 20.68 -14.49
CA ASP A 154 -20.92 21.54 -13.46
C ASP A 154 -22.15 20.95 -12.75
N SER A 155 -22.84 19.99 -13.36
CA SER A 155 -24.03 19.34 -12.80
C SER A 155 -23.79 17.94 -12.23
N GLY A 156 -22.54 17.45 -12.22
CA GLY A 156 -22.26 16.12 -11.68
C GLY A 156 -20.77 15.84 -11.47
N ALA A 157 -20.43 15.43 -10.26
CA ALA A 157 -19.06 15.19 -9.87
C ALA A 157 -18.76 13.68 -9.73
N VAL A 158 -17.55 13.30 -10.14
CA VAL A 158 -16.95 11.99 -9.89
C VAL A 158 -15.78 12.19 -8.94
N VAL A 159 -15.91 11.64 -7.74
CA VAL A 159 -14.88 11.63 -6.71
C VAL A 159 -14.15 10.29 -6.76
N ARG A 160 -12.89 10.30 -7.19
CA ARG A 160 -11.99 9.16 -7.12
C ARG A 160 -11.20 9.23 -5.84
N VAL A 161 -11.31 8.19 -5.00
CA VAL A 161 -10.46 8.00 -3.83
C VAL A 161 -9.53 6.83 -4.06
N THR A 162 -8.29 6.97 -3.63
CA THR A 162 -7.32 5.88 -3.53
C THR A 162 -6.65 5.89 -2.17
N SER A 163 -6.36 4.72 -1.64
CA SER A 163 -5.62 4.54 -0.39
C SER A 163 -4.58 3.44 -0.56
N HIS A 164 -3.41 3.63 0.03
CA HIS A 164 -2.34 2.64 0.10
C HIS A 164 -1.45 2.89 1.32
N ALA A 165 -0.70 1.88 1.74
CA ALA A 165 0.27 2.02 2.80
C ALA A 165 1.34 3.07 2.46
N ALA A 166 1.64 3.95 3.42
CA ALA A 166 2.66 4.99 3.30
C ALA A 166 4.08 4.41 3.17
N PHE A 167 4.28 3.20 3.69
CA PHE A 167 5.52 2.46 3.51
C PHE A 167 5.48 1.75 2.15
N HIS A 168 6.29 2.22 1.21
CA HIS A 168 6.33 1.74 -0.18
C HIS A 168 6.71 0.25 -0.31
N LEU A 169 7.30 -0.33 0.73
CA LEU A 169 7.62 -1.77 0.81
C LEU A 169 6.58 -2.60 1.58
N ALA A 170 5.43 -2.02 1.94
CA ALA A 170 4.37 -2.77 2.60
C ALA A 170 3.77 -3.81 1.63
N VAL A 171 4.20 -5.06 1.77
CA VAL A 171 3.69 -6.17 0.95
C VAL A 171 2.21 -6.42 1.24
N PHE A 172 1.80 -6.27 2.51
CA PHE A 172 0.43 -6.43 2.97
C PHE A 172 0.04 -5.28 3.91
N ASP A 173 -1.21 -4.81 3.83
CA ASP A 173 -1.71 -3.65 4.56
C ASP A 173 -2.83 -4.01 5.56
N MET A 174 -3.07 -5.31 5.79
CA MET A 174 -4.17 -5.84 6.61
C MET A 174 -5.57 -5.35 6.19
N GLY A 175 -5.77 -4.97 4.91
CA GLY A 175 -7.06 -4.49 4.37
C GLY A 175 -7.37 -3.04 4.73
N ARG A 176 -6.40 -2.30 5.30
CA ARG A 176 -6.58 -0.94 5.79
C ARG A 176 -6.86 0.05 4.66
N ALA A 177 -6.28 -0.14 3.48
CA ALA A 177 -6.57 0.69 2.31
C ALA A 177 -8.04 0.55 1.91
N ARG A 178 -8.57 -0.68 1.85
CA ARG A 178 -9.97 -0.94 1.53
C ARG A 178 -10.92 -0.33 2.54
N LEU A 179 -10.65 -0.55 3.83
CA LEU A 179 -11.45 0.04 4.92
C LEU A 179 -11.42 1.57 4.83
N THR A 180 -10.25 2.17 4.58
CA THR A 180 -10.14 3.63 4.45
C THR A 180 -10.92 4.18 3.26
N VAL A 181 -10.88 3.50 2.11
CA VAL A 181 -11.67 3.86 0.94
C VAL A 181 -13.17 3.75 1.23
N ARG A 182 -13.59 2.69 1.93
CA ARG A 182 -14.99 2.51 2.33
C ARG A 182 -15.44 3.60 3.31
N ASP A 183 -14.72 3.79 4.42
CA ASP A 183 -15.01 4.79 5.44
C ASP A 183 -15.12 6.18 4.79
N PHE A 184 -14.19 6.51 3.88
CA PHE A 184 -14.22 7.77 3.13
C PHE A 184 -15.48 7.88 2.25
N ALA A 185 -15.82 6.84 1.49
CA ALA A 185 -16.96 6.87 0.59
C ALA A 185 -18.29 7.01 1.35
N ASP A 186 -18.41 6.36 2.51
CA ASP A 186 -19.59 6.44 3.37
C ASP A 186 -19.72 7.85 3.98
N GLU A 187 -18.62 8.44 4.44
CA GLU A 187 -18.59 9.82 4.96
C GLU A 187 -18.84 10.85 3.85
N LEU A 188 -18.29 10.64 2.66
CA LEU A 188 -18.48 11.52 1.50
C LEU A 188 -19.95 11.60 1.12
N ARG A 189 -20.66 10.47 1.04
CA ARG A 189 -22.09 10.46 0.72
C ARG A 189 -22.90 11.21 1.77
N THR A 190 -22.60 10.99 3.05
CA THR A 190 -23.27 11.67 4.16
C THR A 190 -23.10 13.19 4.07
N ARG A 191 -21.89 13.66 3.75
CA ARG A 191 -21.59 15.09 3.67
C ARG A 191 -22.07 15.75 2.38
N ALA A 192 -22.02 15.04 1.26
CA ALA A 192 -22.53 15.55 -0.01
C ALA A 192 -24.04 15.86 0.06
N VAL A 193 -24.79 15.12 0.88
CA VAL A 193 -26.21 15.41 1.15
C VAL A 193 -26.39 16.62 2.09
N ALA A 194 -25.48 16.82 3.04
CA ALA A 194 -25.56 17.93 3.99
C ALA A 194 -25.13 19.29 3.39
N ASP A 195 -24.26 19.26 2.37
CA ASP A 195 -23.70 20.44 1.70
C ASP A 195 -24.45 20.80 0.40
N ALA A 196 -25.45 20.01 -0.02
CA ALA A 196 -26.32 20.25 -1.18
C ALA A 196 -27.56 21.05 -0.79
#